data_AF-A0A3C1BSE6-F1
#
_entry.id   AF-A0A3C1BSE6-F1
#
_cell.length_a   1.000
_cell.length_b   1.000
_cell.length_c   1.000
_cell.angle_alpha   90.00
_cell.angle_beta   90.00
_cell.angle_gamma   90.00
#
_symmetry.space_group_name_H-M   'P 1'
#
loop_
_entity.id
_entity.type
_entity.pdbx_description
1 polymer ?
#
loop_
_entity_poly.entity_id
_entity_poly.type
_entity_poly.pdbx_seq_one_letter_code
_entity_poly.pdbx_strand_id
1 'polypeptide(L)'
;MSLIVFAGAAQFVGAGMFGMGVGGWEIVLTTFVLNFRHFLMSSSLSRRLPDNTTKSQSALAAFGVTDETFAVASMSRDEKLAPSYLYGLNFTAYTAWAAGTVAGVMAGSILGDTLKQSLTFGLYALFIGLLVPEMKRTKPAVTAALCSMAVSGALYFQPFFKMGSGWMIVSATVVGSFIAAVLHGDENE
;
A
#
# COMPACT_ATOMS: atom_id res chain seq x y z
N MET A 1 -0.20 2.69 -19.19
CA MET A 1 -0.34 1.83 -17.99
C MET A 1 -0.89 2.60 -16.80
N SER A 2 -0.43 3.82 -16.52
CA SER A 2 -0.75 4.55 -15.28
C SER A 2 -2.20 4.99 -15.09
N LEU A 3 -2.98 5.15 -16.17
CA LEU A 3 -4.41 5.51 -16.09
C LEU A 3 -5.34 4.31 -15.86
N ILE A 4 -4.91 3.11 -16.27
CA ILE A 4 -5.72 1.88 -16.20
C ILE A 4 -5.36 1.07 -14.95
N VAL A 5 -4.09 1.06 -14.56
CA VAL A 5 -3.59 0.34 -13.38
C VAL A 5 -3.34 1.35 -12.27
N PHE A 6 -4.32 1.62 -11.42
CA PHE A 6 -4.15 2.53 -10.29
C PHE A 6 -3.49 1.83 -9.08
N ALA A 7 -2.28 1.31 -9.31
CA ALA A 7 -1.46 0.63 -8.31
C ALA A 7 0.02 0.85 -8.63
N GLY A 8 0.66 1.82 -7.95
CA GLY A 8 2.06 2.20 -8.23
C GLY A 8 3.03 1.03 -8.07
N ALA A 9 2.92 0.27 -6.97
CA ALA A 9 3.75 -0.90 -6.72
C ALA A 9 3.61 -1.99 -7.81
N ALA A 10 2.39 -2.19 -8.33
CA ALA A 10 2.12 -3.12 -9.43
C ALA A 10 2.83 -2.71 -10.72
N GLN A 11 2.85 -1.41 -11.02
CA GLN A 11 3.49 -0.89 -12.23
C GLN A 11 5.00 -1.10 -12.19
N PHE A 12 5.65 -0.82 -11.06
CA PHE A 12 7.10 -1.00 -10.92
C PHE A 12 7.51 -2.47 -10.99
N VAL A 13 6.79 -3.35 -10.27
CA VAL A 13 7.08 -4.79 -10.27
C VAL A 13 6.78 -5.39 -11.65
N GLY A 14 5.63 -5.06 -12.23
CA GLY A 14 5.23 -5.56 -13.55
C GLY A 14 6.18 -5.13 -14.65
N ALA A 15 6.58 -3.86 -14.68
CA ALA A 15 7.56 -3.36 -15.65
C ALA A 15 8.94 -4.02 -15.49
N GLY A 16 9.38 -4.23 -14.24
CA GLY A 16 10.64 -4.93 -13.95
C GLY A 16 10.61 -6.39 -14.42
N MET A 17 9.55 -7.13 -14.10
CA MET A 17 9.39 -8.54 -14.52
C MET A 17 9.27 -8.67 -16.04
N PHE A 18 8.56 -7.74 -16.68
CA PHE A 18 8.47 -7.71 -18.14
C PHE A 18 9.84 -7.48 -18.80
N GLY A 19 10.65 -6.57 -18.24
CA GLY A 19 12.03 -6.34 -18.72
C GLY A 19 12.98 -7.53 -18.54
N MET A 20 12.68 -8.42 -17.58
CA MET A 20 13.42 -9.66 -17.34
C MET A 20 12.92 -10.84 -18.19
N GLY A 21 11.91 -10.65 -19.05
CA GLY A 21 11.35 -11.70 -19.90
C GLY A 21 10.52 -12.75 -19.14
N VAL A 22 10.04 -12.41 -17.94
CA VAL A 22 9.21 -13.30 -17.12
C VAL A 22 7.85 -13.54 -17.79
N GLY A 23 7.30 -14.75 -17.64
CA GLY A 23 6.04 -15.13 -18.27
C GLY A 23 4.88 -14.26 -17.80
N GLY A 24 3.99 -13.88 -18.73
CA GLY A 24 2.86 -12.99 -18.42
C GLY A 24 1.97 -13.49 -17.28
N TRP A 25 1.81 -14.81 -17.15
CA TRP A 25 1.05 -15.43 -16.06
C TRP A 25 1.68 -15.20 -14.68
N GLU A 26 3.00 -15.28 -14.58
CA GLU A 26 3.75 -15.07 -13.32
C GLU A 26 3.67 -13.59 -12.90
N ILE A 27 3.69 -12.67 -13.86
CA ILE A 27 3.47 -11.23 -13.63
C ILE A 27 2.07 -10.99 -13.07
N VAL A 28 1.04 -11.60 -13.67
CA VAL A 28 -0.35 -11.48 -13.20
C VAL A 28 -0.50 -12.03 -11.78
N LEU A 29 0.02 -13.22 -11.50
CA LEU A 29 -0.04 -13.83 -10.17
C LEU A 29 0.70 -12.98 -9.12
N THR A 30 1.91 -12.52 -9.44
CA THR A 30 2.71 -11.70 -8.52
C THR A 30 2.00 -10.38 -8.24
N THR A 31 1.47 -9.74 -9.29
CA THR A 31 0.70 -8.49 -9.16
C THR A 31 -0.57 -8.71 -8.35
N PHE A 32 -1.30 -9.80 -8.58
CA PHE A 32 -2.50 -10.14 -7.84
C PHE A 32 -2.19 -10.33 -6.34
N VAL A 33 -1.19 -11.14 -6.01
CA VAL A 33 -0.79 -11.41 -4.62
C VAL A 33 -0.33 -10.13 -3.93
N LEU A 34 0.48 -9.30 -4.58
CA LEU A 34 0.93 -8.02 -4.03
C LEU A 34 -0.23 -7.04 -3.77
N ASN A 35 -1.24 -7.05 -4.64
CA ASN A 35 -2.38 -6.14 -4.54
C ASN A 35 -3.54 -6.70 -3.72
N PHE A 36 -3.47 -7.94 -3.26
CA PHE A 36 -4.52 -8.55 -2.44
C PHE A 36 -4.85 -7.73 -1.18
N ARG A 37 -3.89 -6.96 -0.67
CA ARG A 37 -4.11 -6.00 0.41
C ARG A 37 -5.19 -4.96 0.12
N HIS A 38 -5.39 -4.53 -1.13
CA HIS A 38 -6.44 -3.59 -1.51
C HIS A 38 -7.84 -4.18 -1.30
N PHE A 39 -7.98 -5.50 -1.44
CA PHE A 39 -9.22 -6.21 -1.11
C PHE A 39 -9.51 -6.14 0.40
N LEU A 40 -8.50 -6.40 1.25
CA LEU A 40 -8.65 -6.31 2.70
C LEU A 40 -8.94 -4.88 3.17
N MET A 41 -8.23 -3.89 2.62
CA MET A 41 -8.45 -2.46 2.91
C MET A 41 -9.87 -2.03 2.51
N SER A 42 -10.32 -2.42 1.32
CA SER A 42 -11.68 -2.12 0.84
C SER A 42 -12.75 -2.78 1.72
N SER A 43 -12.54 -4.01 2.18
CA SER A 43 -13.45 -4.71 3.11
C SER A 43 -13.48 -4.09 4.51
N SER A 44 -12.35 -3.56 4.99
CA SER A 44 -12.30 -2.80 6.24
C SER A 44 -13.06 -1.48 6.10
N LEU A 45 -12.82 -0.75 5.01
CA LEU A 45 -13.45 0.54 4.75
C LEU A 45 -14.95 0.42 4.46
N SER A 46 -15.39 -0.68 3.83
CA SER A 46 -16.82 -0.92 3.57
C SER A 46 -17.64 -1.03 4.84
N ARG A 47 -17.05 -1.47 5.96
CA ARG A 47 -17.71 -1.51 7.27
C ARG A 47 -17.89 -0.12 7.90
N ARG A 48 -17.12 0.86 7.45
CA ARG A 48 -17.24 2.27 7.87
C ARG A 48 -18.15 3.08 6.94
N LEU A 49 -18.74 2.48 5.91
CA LEU A 49 -19.71 3.17 5.07
C LEU A 49 -21.08 3.22 5.77
N PRO A 50 -21.87 4.29 5.60
CA PRO A 50 -23.25 4.34 6.05
C PRO A 50 -24.09 3.21 5.45
N ASP A 51 -25.05 2.70 6.22
CA ASP A 51 -25.92 1.57 5.82
C ASP A 51 -26.80 1.87 4.61
N ASN A 52 -27.00 3.16 4.28
CA ASN A 52 -27.72 3.59 3.10
C ASN A 52 -26.88 3.58 1.80
N THR A 53 -25.60 3.21 1.88
CA THR A 53 -24.69 3.26 0.72
C THR A 53 -25.04 2.15 -0.26
N THR A 54 -25.28 2.52 -1.52
CA THR A 54 -25.62 1.55 -2.57
C THR A 54 -24.41 0.68 -2.93
N LYS A 55 -24.62 -0.56 -3.37
CA LYS A 55 -23.53 -1.44 -3.85
C LYS A 55 -22.63 -0.78 -4.90
N SER A 56 -23.21 -0.02 -5.83
CA SER A 56 -22.46 0.72 -6.85
C SER A 56 -21.59 1.84 -6.26
N GLN A 57 -22.09 2.52 -5.23
CA GLN A 57 -21.34 3.56 -4.52
C GLN A 57 -20.16 2.97 -3.75
N SER A 58 -20.38 1.84 -3.09
CA SER A 58 -19.34 1.09 -2.39
C SER A 58 -18.26 0.55 -3.36
N ALA A 59 -18.68 0.01 -4.52
CA ALA A 59 -17.74 -0.46 -5.55
C ALA A 59 -16.88 0.68 -6.12
N LEU A 60 -17.47 1.85 -6.37
CA LEU A 60 -16.73 3.02 -6.84
C LEU A 60 -15.76 3.55 -5.77
N ALA A 61 -16.15 3.51 -4.50
CA ALA A 61 -15.27 3.89 -3.40
C ALA A 61 -14.09 2.91 -3.28
N ALA A 62 -14.35 1.60 -3.43
CA ALA A 62 -13.34 0.54 -3.39
C ALA A 62 -12.33 0.62 -4.55
N PHE A 63 -12.76 1.05 -5.74
CA PHE A 63 -11.88 1.17 -6.90
C PHE A 63 -10.71 2.14 -6.68
N GLY A 64 -10.94 3.22 -5.94
CA GLY A 64 -9.90 4.24 -5.67
C GLY A 64 -9.06 3.99 -4.43
N VAL A 65 -9.25 2.87 -3.73
CA VAL A 65 -8.54 2.58 -2.47
C VAL A 65 -7.08 2.24 -2.75
N THR A 66 -6.20 3.07 -2.24
CA THR A 66 -4.74 2.93 -2.23
C THR A 66 -4.23 2.90 -0.78
N ASP A 67 -2.94 2.64 -0.58
CA ASP A 67 -2.35 2.67 0.76
C ASP A 67 -2.48 4.07 1.38
N GLU A 68 -2.34 5.13 0.59
CA GLU A 68 -2.41 6.52 1.01
C GLU A 68 -3.84 6.93 1.36
N THR A 69 -4.79 6.63 0.48
CA THR A 69 -6.20 6.98 0.71
C THR A 69 -6.78 6.16 1.85
N PHE A 70 -6.36 4.90 2.01
CA PHE A 70 -6.72 4.09 3.17
C PHE A 70 -6.12 4.64 4.47
N ALA A 71 -4.84 5.03 4.48
CA ALA A 71 -4.20 5.62 5.66
C ALA A 71 -4.88 6.93 6.07
N VAL A 72 -5.18 7.82 5.13
CA VAL A 72 -5.89 9.07 5.42
C VAL A 72 -7.30 8.78 5.93
N ALA A 73 -8.02 7.84 5.33
CA ALA A 73 -9.36 7.47 5.77
C ALA A 73 -9.36 6.77 7.16
N SER A 74 -8.33 5.97 7.47
CA SER A 74 -8.19 5.30 8.78
C SER A 74 -7.87 6.27 9.90
N MET A 75 -7.25 7.42 9.58
CA MET A 75 -6.99 8.51 10.51
C MET A 75 -8.22 9.35 10.85
N SER A 76 -9.28 9.31 10.04
CA SER A 76 -10.53 10.01 10.36
C SER A 76 -11.15 9.46 11.65
N ARG A 77 -11.59 10.39 12.52
CA ARG A 77 -12.24 10.08 13.81
C ARG A 77 -13.71 9.70 13.67
N ASP A 78 -14.30 9.92 12.51
CA ASP A 78 -15.70 9.62 12.28
C ASP A 78 -15.91 8.10 12.23
N GLU A 79 -16.89 7.59 12.98
CA GLU A 79 -17.22 6.16 12.98
C GLU A 79 -17.67 5.70 11.59
N LYS A 80 -18.47 6.53 10.91
CA LYS A 80 -18.95 6.33 9.54
C LYS A 80 -18.40 7.41 8.60
N LEU A 81 -17.84 6.98 7.48
CA LEU A 81 -17.28 7.83 6.44
C LEU A 81 -18.28 8.03 5.31
N ALA A 82 -18.65 9.28 5.04
CA ALA A 82 -19.51 9.59 3.90
C ALA A 82 -18.86 9.14 2.58
N PRO A 83 -19.61 8.51 1.65
CA PRO A 83 -19.08 8.11 0.34
C PRO A 83 -18.47 9.29 -0.44
N SER A 84 -19.04 10.49 -0.30
CA SER A 84 -18.54 11.71 -0.92
C SER A 84 -17.12 12.09 -0.47
N TYR A 85 -16.79 11.87 0.81
CA TYR A 85 -15.45 12.08 1.33
C TYR A 85 -14.44 11.15 0.66
N LEU A 86 -14.78 9.85 0.54
CA LEU A 86 -13.94 8.87 -0.13
C LEU A 86 -13.77 9.17 -1.62
N TYR A 87 -14.81 9.63 -2.31
CA TYR A 87 -14.70 10.05 -3.70
C TYR A 87 -13.77 11.25 -3.88
N GLY A 88 -13.89 12.27 -3.02
CA GLY A 88 -13.01 13.43 -3.06
C GLY A 88 -11.56 13.06 -2.80
N LEU A 89 -11.32 12.18 -1.81
CA LEU A 89 -10.00 11.67 -1.47
C LEU A 89 -9.38 10.88 -2.63
N ASN A 90 -10.13 9.93 -3.19
CA ASN A 90 -9.69 9.10 -4.31
C ASN A 90 -9.44 9.93 -5.58
N PHE A 91 -10.32 10.90 -5.87
CA PHE A 91 -10.16 11.78 -7.03
C PHE A 91 -8.92 12.66 -6.91
N THR A 92 -8.66 13.20 -5.72
CA THR A 92 -7.45 14.00 -5.46
C THR A 92 -6.19 13.15 -5.61
N ALA A 93 -6.20 11.93 -5.07
CA ALA A 93 -5.08 11.00 -5.23
C ALA A 93 -4.83 10.62 -6.70
N TYR A 94 -5.91 10.35 -7.45
CA TYR A 94 -5.82 9.99 -8.86
C TYR A 94 -5.28 11.12 -9.73
N THR A 95 -5.78 12.35 -9.52
CA THR A 95 -5.31 13.53 -10.27
C THR A 95 -3.87 13.88 -9.92
N ALA A 96 -3.48 13.80 -8.64
CA ALA A 96 -2.09 13.98 -8.22
C ALA A 96 -1.16 12.93 -8.85
N TRP A 97 -1.59 11.66 -8.92
CA TRP A 97 -0.82 10.59 -9.55
C TRP A 97 -0.64 10.81 -11.05
N ALA A 98 -1.72 11.16 -11.76
CA ALA A 98 -1.67 11.42 -13.20
C ALA A 98 -0.79 12.63 -13.51
N ALA A 99 -0.95 13.73 -12.77
CA ALA A 99 -0.14 14.93 -12.92
C ALA A 99 1.34 14.67 -12.60
N GLY A 100 1.62 13.95 -11.50
CA GLY A 100 2.97 13.54 -11.12
C GLY A 100 3.64 12.64 -12.15
N THR A 101 2.88 11.74 -12.78
CA THR A 101 3.39 10.89 -13.87
C THR A 101 3.80 11.73 -15.08
N VAL A 102 2.94 12.67 -15.51
CA VAL A 102 3.25 13.57 -16.63
C VAL A 102 4.48 14.43 -16.31
N ALA A 103 4.51 15.04 -15.13
CA ALA A 103 5.64 15.83 -14.67
C ALA A 103 6.94 15.00 -14.62
N GLY A 104 6.87 13.76 -14.12
CA GLY A 104 8.00 12.84 -14.06
C GLY A 104 8.53 12.43 -15.44
N VAL A 105 7.64 12.19 -16.41
CA VAL A 105 8.03 11.88 -17.79
C VAL A 105 8.71 13.08 -18.44
N MET A 106 8.15 14.29 -18.28
CA MET A 106 8.74 15.52 -18.83
C MET A 106 10.10 15.82 -18.20
N ALA A 107 10.19 15.79 -16.86
CA ALA A 107 11.43 16.06 -16.13
C ALA A 107 12.48 14.96 -16.33
N GLY A 108 12.07 13.71 -16.55
CA GLY A 108 12.98 12.57 -16.73
C GLY A 108 13.94 12.74 -17.92
N SER A 109 13.55 13.49 -18.95
CA SER A 109 14.41 13.80 -20.10
C SER A 109 15.49 14.84 -19.80
N ILE A 110 15.29 15.67 -18.77
CA ILE A 110 16.15 16.80 -18.40
C ILE A 110 17.10 16.41 -17.25
N LEU A 111 16.69 15.44 -16.43
CA LEU A 111 17.44 15.01 -15.24
C LEU A 111 18.65 14.13 -15.60
N GLY A 112 19.77 14.40 -14.94
CA GLY A 112 20.96 13.53 -15.00
C GLY A 112 20.74 12.19 -14.30
N ASP A 113 21.49 11.16 -14.70
CA ASP A 113 21.26 9.77 -14.26
C ASP A 113 21.41 9.58 -12.75
N THR A 114 22.32 10.32 -12.10
CA THR A 114 22.44 10.33 -10.63
C THR A 114 21.15 10.76 -9.94
N LEU A 115 20.50 11.83 -10.44
CA LEU A 115 19.24 12.29 -9.87
C LEU A 115 18.12 11.27 -10.12
N LYS A 116 18.06 10.65 -11.29
CA LYS A 116 17.07 9.59 -11.58
C LYS A 116 17.18 8.43 -10.60
N GLN A 117 18.39 8.00 -10.26
CA GLN A 117 18.60 6.96 -9.26
C GLN A 117 18.19 7.41 -7.85
N SER A 118 18.42 8.68 -7.51
CA SER A 118 17.96 9.24 -6.23
C SER A 118 16.43 9.31 -6.12
N LEU A 119 15.70 9.50 -7.23
CA LEU A 119 14.23 9.54 -7.21
C LEU A 119 13.60 8.21 -6.77
N THR A 120 14.28 7.08 -6.94
CA THR A 120 13.84 5.79 -6.39
C THR A 120 13.73 5.80 -4.87
N PHE A 121 14.46 6.69 -4.18
CA PHE A 121 14.33 6.90 -2.74
C PHE A 121 12.97 7.49 -2.34
N GLY A 122 12.30 8.21 -3.24
CA GLY A 122 11.00 8.83 -3.00
C GLY A 122 9.93 7.83 -2.60
N LEU A 123 9.96 6.61 -3.15
CA LEU A 123 9.01 5.56 -2.79
C LEU A 123 9.21 5.08 -1.34
N TYR A 124 10.46 4.95 -0.88
CA TYR A 124 10.74 4.61 0.52
C TYR A 124 10.30 5.74 1.46
N ALA A 125 10.58 7.00 1.09
CA ALA A 125 10.18 8.17 1.86
C ALA A 125 8.66 8.27 1.99
N LEU A 126 7.90 7.94 0.93
CA LEU A 126 6.44 7.89 0.96
C LEU A 126 5.92 6.87 1.98
N PHE A 127 6.43 5.64 1.97
CA PHE A 127 5.98 4.63 2.93
C PHE A 127 6.33 4.99 4.37
N ILE A 128 7.51 5.58 4.60
CA ILE A 128 7.87 6.11 5.93
C ILE A 128 6.90 7.23 6.33
N GLY A 129 6.56 8.12 5.40
CA GLY A 129 5.61 9.22 5.60
C GLY A 129 4.20 8.75 5.96
N LEU A 130 3.75 7.60 5.46
CA LEU A 130 2.48 6.97 5.85
C LEU A 130 2.58 6.25 7.21
N LEU A 131 3.72 5.60 7.48
CA LEU A 131 3.92 4.79 8.68
C LEU A 131 4.09 5.64 9.94
N VAL A 132 4.86 6.73 9.87
CA VAL A 132 5.23 7.54 11.05
C VAL A 132 4.00 8.18 11.74
N PRO A 133 3.04 8.80 11.04
CA PRO A 133 1.83 9.33 11.67
C PRO A 133 1.01 8.25 12.37
N GLU A 134 0.90 7.06 11.77
CA GLU A 134 0.15 5.94 12.35
C GLU A 134 0.84 5.39 13.61
N MET A 135 2.18 5.26 13.58
CA MET A 135 3.00 4.91 14.75
C MET A 135 2.86 5.91 15.90
N LYS A 136 2.67 7.20 15.61
CA LYS A 136 2.45 8.22 16.64
C LYS A 136 1.05 8.13 17.26
N ARG A 137 0.11 7.46 16.61
CA ARG A 137 -1.29 7.38 17.03
C ARG A 137 -1.55 6.23 18.00
N THR A 138 -0.95 5.05 17.77
CA THR A 138 -1.25 3.85 18.56
C THR A 138 0.02 3.04 18.90
N LYS A 139 0.12 2.56 20.14
CA LYS A 139 1.18 1.62 20.57
C LYS A 139 1.18 0.30 19.77
N PRO A 140 0.02 -0.30 19.43
CA PRO A 140 -0.05 -1.43 18.52
C PRO A 140 0.65 -1.20 17.16
N ALA A 141 0.52 -0.01 16.56
CA ALA A 141 1.17 0.27 15.27
C ALA A 141 2.70 0.27 15.38
N VAL A 142 3.26 0.78 16.48
CA VAL A 142 4.71 0.76 16.74
C VAL A 142 5.22 -0.67 16.87
N THR A 143 4.52 -1.50 17.66
CA THR A 143 4.94 -2.90 17.85
C THR A 143 4.78 -3.73 16.59
N ALA A 144 3.70 -3.54 15.82
CA ALA A 144 3.52 -4.17 14.52
C ALA A 144 4.66 -3.82 13.56
N ALA A 145 5.06 -2.55 13.49
CA ALA A 145 6.14 -2.08 12.63
C ALA A 145 7.50 -2.70 13.02
N LEU A 146 7.85 -2.66 14.31
CA LEU A 146 9.11 -3.21 14.82
C LEU A 146 9.18 -4.73 14.65
N CYS A 147 8.10 -5.45 14.97
CA CYS A 147 8.05 -6.91 14.79
C CYS A 147 8.11 -7.29 13.31
N SER A 148 7.38 -6.59 12.43
CA SER A 148 7.45 -6.83 10.98
C SER A 148 8.87 -6.59 10.44
N MET A 149 9.54 -5.53 10.91
CA MET A 149 10.93 -5.24 10.54
C MET A 149 11.90 -6.33 11.01
N ALA A 150 11.74 -6.81 12.24
CA ALA A 150 12.57 -7.88 12.79
C ALA A 150 12.38 -9.20 12.03
N VAL A 151 11.14 -9.59 11.74
CA VAL A 151 10.83 -10.81 10.96
C VAL A 151 11.37 -10.71 9.54
N SER A 152 11.18 -9.56 8.88
CA SER A 152 11.72 -9.32 7.54
C SER A 152 13.25 -9.41 7.50
N GLY A 153 13.93 -8.78 8.48
CA GLY A 153 15.38 -8.86 8.62
C GLY A 153 15.86 -10.29 8.88
N ALA A 154 15.20 -11.01 9.78
CA ALA A 154 15.52 -12.40 10.06
C ALA A 154 15.41 -13.29 8.81
N LEU A 155 14.34 -13.16 8.03
CA LEU A 155 14.14 -13.91 6.78
C LEU A 155 15.19 -13.55 5.70
N TYR A 156 15.60 -12.28 5.64
CA TYR A 156 16.60 -11.83 4.67
C TYR A 156 18.01 -12.36 4.96
N PHE A 157 18.42 -12.37 6.23
CA PHE A 157 19.77 -12.81 6.63
C PHE A 157 19.90 -14.33 6.78
N GLN A 158 18.82 -15.10 6.60
CA GLN A 158 18.82 -16.54 6.84
C GLN A 158 19.34 -17.32 5.61
N PRO A 159 20.41 -18.12 5.73
CA PRO A 159 21.03 -18.76 4.57
C PRO A 159 20.35 -20.05 4.07
N PHE A 160 19.40 -20.65 4.80
CA PHE A 160 18.80 -21.94 4.43
C PHE A 160 17.44 -21.85 3.69
N PHE A 161 16.66 -20.78 3.87
CA PHE A 161 15.34 -20.62 3.22
C PHE A 161 15.31 -19.35 2.36
N LYS A 162 15.65 -19.49 1.07
CA LYS A 162 15.46 -18.41 0.09
C LYS A 162 14.00 -18.37 -0.36
N MET A 163 13.16 -17.69 0.42
CA MET A 163 11.80 -17.36 0.00
C MET A 163 11.82 -16.27 -1.06
N GLY A 164 10.86 -16.30 -1.99
CA GLY A 164 10.62 -15.20 -2.91
C GLY A 164 10.26 -13.91 -2.16
N SER A 165 10.62 -12.74 -2.71
CA SER A 165 10.42 -11.44 -2.05
C SER A 165 8.98 -11.20 -1.59
N GLY A 166 7.99 -11.64 -2.36
CA GLY A 166 6.57 -11.55 -1.98
C GLY A 166 6.22 -12.33 -0.71
N TRP A 167 6.76 -13.55 -0.54
CA TRP A 167 6.50 -14.38 0.64
C TRP A 167 7.17 -13.83 1.89
N MET A 168 8.32 -13.18 1.76
CA MET A 168 8.96 -12.49 2.88
C MET A 168 8.10 -11.33 3.38
N ILE A 169 7.53 -10.53 2.47
CA ILE A 169 6.62 -9.42 2.82
C ILE A 169 5.38 -9.95 3.54
N VAL A 170 4.69 -10.95 2.95
CA VAL A 170 3.46 -11.53 3.52
C VAL A 170 3.74 -12.10 4.92
N SER A 171 4.81 -12.88 5.08
CA SER A 171 5.16 -13.49 6.36
C SER A 171 5.48 -12.44 7.42
N ALA A 172 6.26 -11.42 7.06
CA ALA A 172 6.60 -10.32 7.97
C ALA A 172 5.36 -9.55 8.43
N THR A 173 4.45 -9.22 7.52
CA THR A 173 3.21 -8.49 7.86
C THR A 173 2.27 -9.33 8.73
N VAL A 174 2.07 -10.61 8.40
CA VAL A 174 1.16 -11.49 9.16
C VAL A 174 1.70 -11.73 10.57
N VAL A 175 2.97 -12.12 10.70
CA VAL A 175 3.56 -12.39 12.02
C VAL A 175 3.66 -11.11 12.84
N GLY A 176 4.10 -10.00 12.23
CA GLY A 176 4.24 -8.72 12.94
C GLY A 176 2.91 -8.16 13.43
N SER A 177 1.85 -8.20 12.61
CA SER A 177 0.51 -7.76 13.02
C SER A 177 -0.13 -8.69 14.06
N PHE A 178 0.10 -10.01 13.96
CA PHE A 178 -0.39 -10.98 14.93
C PHE A 178 0.23 -10.77 16.30
N ILE A 179 1.56 -10.58 16.38
CA ILE A 179 2.25 -10.29 17.65
C ILE A 179 1.72 -9.00 18.27
N ALA A 180 1.55 -7.94 17.46
CA ALA A 180 1.01 -6.68 17.94
C ALA A 180 -0.41 -6.81 18.50
N ALA A 181 -1.26 -7.60 17.84
CA ALA A 181 -2.63 -7.88 18.27
C ALA A 181 -2.69 -8.68 19.57
N VAL A 182 -1.83 -9.68 19.75
CA VAL A 182 -1.79 -10.47 21.00
C VAL A 182 -1.28 -9.64 22.17
N LEU A 183 -0.29 -8.77 21.95
CA LEU A 183 0.30 -7.94 23.01
C LEU A 183 -0.60 -6.79 23.49
N HIS A 184 -1.51 -6.31 22.65
CA HIS A 184 -2.37 -5.16 22.95
C HIS A 184 -3.87 -5.47 22.83
N GLY A 185 -4.24 -6.74 22.67
CA GLY A 185 -5.63 -7.18 22.50
C GLY A 185 -6.51 -6.84 23.70
N ASP A 186 -5.93 -6.78 24.90
CA ASP A 186 -6.64 -6.55 26.15
C ASP A 186 -6.80 -5.06 26.52
N GLU A 187 -6.15 -4.11 25.83
CA GLU A 187 -6.24 -2.67 26.13
C GLU A 187 -7.47 -1.97 25.49
N ASN A 188 -8.26 -2.66 24.66
CA ASN A 188 -9.37 -2.09 23.87
C ASN A 188 -10.77 -2.66 24.22
N GLU A 189 -10.95 -3.38 25.33
CA GLU A 189 -12.27 -3.68 25.91
C GLU A 189 -12.74 -2.60 26.90
#